data_AF-A0A816HQE4-F1
#
_entry.id   AF-A0A816HQE4-F1
#
_cell.length_a   1.000
_cell.length_b   1.000
_cell.length_c   1.000
_cell.angle_alpha   90.00
_cell.angle_beta   90.00
_cell.angle_gamma   90.00
#
_symmetry.space_group_name_H-M   'P 1'
#
loop_
_entity.id
_entity.type
_entity.pdbx_description
1 polymer ?
#
loop_
_entity_poly.entity_id
_entity_poly.type
_entity_poly.pdbx_seq_one_letter_code
_entity_poly.pdbx_strand_id
1 'polypeptide(L)' 'MLFVQVGILILFSSAMGLYKFYASLTVYLDKSNERKEIEHFLAQICILITYINNSMTFFAYTLSGKIFRQELFKLVQTFH' A
#
# COMPACT_ATOMS: atom_id res chain seq x y z
N MET A 1 -14.27 11.47 -3.66
CA MET A 1 -13.37 10.42 -4.17
C MET A 1 -11.94 10.58 -3.68
N LEU A 2 -11.26 11.71 -3.90
CA LEU A 2 -9.89 11.95 -3.43
C LEU A 2 -9.73 11.75 -1.91
N PHE A 3 -10.61 12.34 -1.09
CA PHE A 3 -10.58 12.18 0.38
C PHE A 3 -10.68 10.72 0.83
N VAL A 4 -11.49 9.90 0.14
CA VAL A 4 -11.63 8.47 0.46
C VAL A 4 -10.34 7.71 0.11
N GLN A 5 -9.74 8.00 -1.05
CA GLN A 5 -8.46 7.41 -1.44
C GLN A 5 -7.33 7.79 -0.47
N VAL A 6 -7.25 9.07 -0.09
CA VAL A 6 -6.26 9.56 0.90
C VAL A 6 -6.50 8.92 2.26
N GLY A 7 -7.76 8.77 2.69
CA GLY A 7 -8.11 8.09 3.94
C GLY A 7 -7.67 6.63 3.95
N ILE A 8 -7.91 5.90 2.86
CA ILE A 8 -7.48 4.50 2.71
C ILE A 8 -5.94 4.40 2.69
N LEU A 9 -5.26 5.29 1.97
CA LEU A 9 -3.79 5.39 1.94
C LEU A 9 -3.20 5.56 3.34
N ILE A 10 -3.77 6.46 4.15
CA ILE A 10 -3.33 6.72 5.51
C ILE A 10 -3.54 5.49 6.40
N LEU A 11 -4.73 4.87 6.33
CA LEU A 11 -5.08 3.69 7.14
C LEU A 11 -4.20 2.47 6.81
N PHE A 12 -3.91 2.25 5.53
CA PHE A 12 -3.05 1.15 5.10
C PHE A 12 -1.56 1.40 5.40
N SER A 13 -1.10 2.64 5.24
CA SER A 13 0.28 3.00 5.56
C SER A 13 0.55 2.92 7.08
N SER A 14 -0.42 3.31 7.91
CA SER A 14 -0.30 3.21 9.36
C SER A 14 -0.30 1.77 9.86
N ALA A 15 -1.19 0.91 9.33
CA ALA A 15 -1.20 -0.52 9.65
C ALA A 15 0.15 -1.20 9.34
N MET A 16 0.75 -0.89 8.19
CA MET A 16 2.07 -1.38 7.82
C MET A 16 3.18 -0.83 8.73
N GLY A 17 3.10 0.44 9.11
CA GLY A 17 4.03 1.05 10.06
C GLY A 17 4.01 0.36 11.42
N LEU A 18 2.82 0.07 11.96
CA LEU A 18 2.63 -0.63 13.23
C LEU A 18 3.20 -2.06 13.17
N TYR A 19 2.93 -2.80 12.09
CA TYR A 19 3.48 -4.15 11.92
C TYR A 19 5.02 -4.13 11.89
N LYS A 20 5.63 -3.23 11.12
CA LYS A 20 7.10 -3.11 11.05
C LYS A 20 7.71 -2.73 12.40
N PHE A 21 7.06 -1.83 13.12
CA PHE A 21 7.50 -1.43 14.46
C PHE A 21 7.47 -2.62 15.43
N TYR A 22 6.35 -3.35 15.46
CA TYR A 22 6.22 -4.57 16.25
C TYR A 22 7.26 -5.64 15.88
N ALA A 23 7.45 -5.90 14.58
CA ALA A 23 8.41 -6.89 14.10
C ALA A 23 9.84 -6.53 14.50
N SER A 24 10.20 -5.24 14.42
CA SER A 24 11.52 -4.74 14.85
C SER A 24 11.75 -4.92 16.35
N LEU A 25 10.75 -4.58 17.18
CA LEU A 25 10.86 -4.73 18.63
C LEU A 25 10.95 -6.20 19.08
N THR A 26 10.33 -7.10 18.33
CA THR A 26 10.22 -8.52 18.71
C THR A 26 11.18 -9.44 17.95
N VAL A 27 12.15 -8.89 17.21
CA VAL A 27 13.01 -9.67 16.31
C VAL A 27 13.92 -10.67 17.06
N TYR A 28 14.33 -10.33 18.29
CA TYR A 28 15.21 -11.16 19.12
C TYR A 28 14.46 -11.97 20.18
N LEU A 29 13.13 -11.87 20.23
CA LEU A 29 12.34 -12.68 21.15
C LEU A 29 12.14 -14.06 20.55
N ASP A 30 12.34 -15.09 21.37
CA ASP A 30 12.01 -16.44 20.95
C ASP A 30 10.48 -16.60 20.90
N LYS A 31 9.99 -17.13 19.79
CA LYS A 31 8.56 -17.18 19.47
C LYS A 31 8.14 -18.61 19.21
N SER A 32 6.98 -19.01 19.74
CA SER A 32 6.35 -20.29 19.43
C SER A 32 6.08 -20.41 17.92
N ASN A 33 6.03 -21.63 17.40
CA ASN A 33 5.76 -21.88 15.99
C ASN A 33 4.39 -21.31 15.57
N GLU A 34 3.37 -21.47 16.40
CA GLU A 34 2.04 -20.89 16.16
C GLU A 34 2.08 -19.36 16.00
N ARG A 35 2.87 -18.68 16.84
CA ARG A 35 3.04 -17.22 16.76
C ARG A 35 3.78 -16.81 15.49
N LYS A 36 4.79 -17.58 15.07
CA LYS A 36 5.52 -17.33 13.82
C LYS A 36 4.61 -17.44 12.59
N GLU A 37 3.73 -18.44 12.56
CA GLU A 37 2.77 -18.60 11.45
C GLU A 37 1.76 -17.45 11.38
N ILE A 38 1.23 -17.01 12.53
CA ILE A 38 0.33 -15.85 12.60
C ILE A 38 1.03 -14.57 12.12
N GLU A 39 2.27 -14.34 12.58
CA GLU A 39 3.05 -13.18 12.17
C GLU A 39 3.41 -13.24 10.67
N HIS A 40 3.72 -14.41 10.14
CA HIS A 40 3.96 -14.61 8.73
C HIS A 40 2.72 -14.32 7.88
N PHE A 41 1.54 -14.78 8.30
CA PHE A 41 0.27 -14.45 7.66
C PHE A 41 0.00 -12.94 7.65
N LEU A 42 0.22 -12.27 8.79
CA LEU A 42 0.10 -10.80 8.89
C LEU A 42 1.11 -10.08 7.97
N ALA A 43 2.34 -10.59 7.87
CA ALA A 43 3.34 -10.07 6.96
C ALA A 43 2.86 -10.09 5.50
N GLN A 44 2.27 -11.22 5.07
CA GLN A 44 1.74 -11.38 3.71
C GLN A 44 0.58 -10.43 3.43
N ILE A 45 -0.32 -10.23 4.41
CA ILE A 45 -1.39 -9.23 4.31
C ILE A 45 -0.80 -7.82 4.13
N CYS A 46 0.20 -7.46 4.94
CA CYS A 46 0.85 -6.16 4.86
C CYS A 46 1.55 -5.93 3.50
N ILE A 47 2.15 -6.97 2.92
CA ILE A 47 2.75 -6.93 1.58
C ILE A 47 1.65 -6.70 0.52
N LEU A 48 0.53 -7.43 0.59
CA LEU A 48 -0.58 -7.27 -0.33
C LEU A 48 -1.17 -5.85 -0.27
N ILE A 49 -1.37 -5.34 0.94
CA ILE A 49 -1.82 -3.96 1.17
C ILE A 49 -0.85 -2.96 0.55
N THR A 50 0.46 -3.21 0.62
CA THR A 50 1.47 -2.35 0.02
C THR A 50 1.35 -2.31 -1.51
N TYR A 51 1.09 -3.44 -2.16
CA TYR A 51 0.84 -3.46 -3.61
C TYR A 51 -0.41 -2.66 -3.97
N ILE A 52 -1.50 -2.89 -3.25
CA ILE A 52 -2.76 -2.14 -3.44
C ILE A 52 -2.53 -0.63 -3.27
N ASN A 53 -1.75 -0.24 -2.26
CA ASN A 53 -1.45 1.16 -1.97
C ASN A 53 -0.68 1.84 -3.12
N ASN A 54 0.35 1.16 -3.64
CA ASN A 54 1.13 1.66 -4.78
C ASN A 54 0.29 1.76 -6.06
N SER A 55 -0.59 0.79 -6.31
CA SER A 55 -1.52 0.85 -7.45
C SER A 55 -2.52 2.00 -7.31
N MET A 56 -3.02 2.27 -6.10
CA MET A 56 -3.95 3.36 -5.84
C MET A 56 -3.34 4.75 -6.06
N THR A 57 -2.04 4.92 -5.88
CA THR A 57 -1.37 6.20 -6.14
C THR A 57 -1.50 6.62 -7.61
N PHE A 58 -1.34 5.67 -8.54
CA PHE A 58 -1.59 5.92 -9.97
C PHE A 58 -3.03 6.37 -10.21
N PHE A 59 -4.00 5.63 -9.68
CA PHE A 59 -5.42 5.99 -9.78
C PHE A 59 -5.73 7.34 -9.15
N ALA A 60 -5.10 7.71 -8.04
CA ALA A 60 -5.28 9.02 -7.42
C ALA A 60 -4.80 10.13 -8.36
N TYR A 61 -3.64 9.97 -9.01
CA TYR A 61 -3.16 10.93 -10.00
C TYR A 61 -4.00 10.96 -11.27
N THR A 62 -4.47 9.81 -11.75
CA THR A 62 -5.34 9.77 -12.93
C THR A 62 -6.73 10.31 -12.65
N LEU A 63 -7.35 10.03 -11.50
CA LEU A 63 -8.69 10.52 -11.17
C LEU A 63 -8.71 11.93 -10.61
N SER A 64 -7.58 12.52 -10.21
CA SER A 64 -7.56 13.83 -9.55
C SER A 64 -6.75 14.88 -10.30
N GLY A 65 -5.70 14.46 -11.02
CA GLY A 65 -4.84 15.35 -11.79
C GLY A 65 -5.40 15.63 -13.18
N LYS A 66 -5.90 16.85 -13.42
CA LYS A 66 -6.35 17.28 -14.76
C LYS A 66 -5.19 17.27 -15.78
N ILE A 67 -4.00 17.72 -15.34
CA ILE A 67 -2.77 17.75 -16.14
C ILE A 67 -2.26 16.33 -16.41
N PHE A 68 -2.21 15.48 -15.38
CA PHE A 68 -1.77 14.09 -15.54
C PHE A 68 -2.66 13.31 -16.51
N ARG A 69 -3.99 13.52 -16.47
CA ARG A 69 -4.91 12.91 -17.46
C ARG A 69 -4.63 13.35 -18.89
N GLN A 70 -4.38 14.63 -19.10
CA GLN A 70 -4.12 15.16 -20.45
C GLN A 70 -2.84 14.57 -21.04
N GLU A 71 -1.76 14.51 -20.25
CA GLU A 71 -0.50 13.92 -20.68
C GLU A 71 -0.61 12.40 -20.89
N LEU A 72 -1.34 11.69 -20.01
CA LEU A 72 -1.60 10.25 -20.20
C LEU A 72 -2.39 9.98 -21.50
N PHE A 73 -3.41 10.78 -21.80
CA PHE A 73 -4.21 10.63 -23.03
C PHE A 73 -3.36 10.84 -24.29
N LYS A 74 -2.49 11.86 -24.29
CA LYS A 74 -1.54 12.11 -25.40
C LYS A 74 -0.60 10.91 -25.59
N LEU A 75 -0.09 10.36 -24.48
CA LEU A 75 0.79 9.20 -24.49
C LEU A 75 0.10 7.98 -25.13
N VAL A 76 -1.12 7.66 -24.68
CA VAL A 76 -1.90 6.54 -25.24
C VAL A 76 -2.21 6.73 -26.73
N GLN A 77 -2.55 7.95 -27.15
CA GLN A 77 -2.77 8.27 -28.57
C GLN A 77 -1.49 8.21 -29.44
N THR A 78 -0.31 8.36 -28.84
CA THR A 78 0.96 8.26 -29.57
C THR A 78 1.36 6.80 -29.83
N PHE A 79 0.89 5.87 -29.00
CA PHE A 79 1.18 4.44 -29.09
C PHE A 79 0.06 3.63 -29.77
N HIS A 80 -0.94 4.29 -30.35
CA HIS A 80 -2.01 3.69 -31.16
C HIS A 80 -1.98 4.27 -32.56
#